data_AF-A0A7J3SMK4-F1
#
_entry.id   AF-A0A7J3SMK4-F1
#
_cell.length_a   1.000
_cell.length_b   1.000
_cell.length_c   1.000
_cell.angle_alpha   90.00
_cell.angle_beta   90.00
_cell.angle_gamma   90.00
#
_symmetry.space_group_name_H-M   'P 1'
#
loop_
_entity.id
_entity.type
_entity.pdbx_description
1 polymer ?
#
loop_
_entity_poly.entity_id
_entity_poly.type
_entity_poly.pdbx_seq_one_letter_code
_entity_poly.pdbx_strand_id
1 'polypeptide(L)' 'MLSVGLAIIVTGYPGSGKSSVAEALKNLLGESANLVEVDTLAKQRGLFSMYDAKRGSHVYDEEYISRTLSELVESK' A
#
# COMPACT_ATOMS: atom_id res chain seq x y z
N MET A 1 0.28 28.07 1.03
CA MET A 1 0.93 27.26 2.08
C MET A 1 0.95 25.84 1.55
N LEU A 2 2.11 25.30 1.16
CA LEU A 2 2.21 23.89 0.78
C LEU A 2 2.09 23.07 2.06
N SER A 3 1.01 22.31 2.21
CA SER A 3 0.91 21.31 3.28
C SER A 3 1.77 20.13 2.85
N VAL A 4 2.80 19.80 3.62
CA VAL A 4 3.60 18.60 3.36
C VAL A 4 2.84 17.42 3.95
N GLY A 5 2.34 16.54 3.09
CA GLY A 5 1.74 15.27 3.50
C GLY A 5 2.79 14.33 4.11
N LEU A 6 2.41 13.57 5.12
CA LEU A 6 3.27 12.53 5.72
C LEU A 6 2.85 11.15 5.18
N ALA A 7 3.79 10.43 4.56
CA ALA A 7 3.62 9.03 4.19
C ALA A 7 4.30 8.14 5.24
N ILE A 8 3.59 7.12 5.72
CA ILE A 8 4.10 6.15 6.71
C ILE A 8 4.05 4.76 6.09
N ILE A 9 5.18 4.07 6.05
CA ILE A 9 5.29 2.71 5.50
C ILE A 9 5.34 1.71 6.66
N VAL A 10 4.41 0.75 6.66
CA VAL A 10 4.37 -0.35 7.62
C VAL A 10 4.77 -1.64 6.90
N THR A 11 5.96 -2.16 7.22
CA THR A 11 6.53 -3.38 6.59
C THR A 11 6.89 -4.45 7.63
N GLY A 12 7.23 -5.63 7.17
CA GLY A 12 7.48 -6.82 7.99
C GLY A 12 7.00 -8.11 7.33
N TYR A 13 7.41 -9.25 7.88
CA TYR A 13 7.04 -10.58 7.36
C TYR A 13 5.52 -10.81 7.34
N PRO A 14 4.99 -11.64 6.43
CA PRO A 14 3.59 -12.08 6.49
C PRO A 14 3.21 -12.58 7.88
N GLY A 15 2.05 -12.17 8.39
CA GLY A 15 1.60 -12.51 9.75
C GLY A 15 2.20 -11.67 10.90
N SER A 16 3.14 -10.76 10.65
CA SER A 16 3.77 -9.94 11.71
C SER A 16 2.87 -8.83 12.31
N GLY A 17 1.59 -8.76 11.92
CA GLY A 17 0.65 -7.75 12.44
C GLY A 17 0.66 -6.38 11.72
N LYS A 18 1.25 -6.26 10.53
CA LYS A 18 1.30 -5.00 9.75
C LYS A 18 -0.07 -4.33 9.60
N SER A 19 -1.08 -5.10 9.15
CA SER A 19 -2.43 -4.57 8.92
C SER A 19 -3.05 -4.07 10.22
N SER A 20 -2.88 -4.81 11.32
CA SER A 20 -3.36 -4.39 12.65
C SER A 20 -2.68 -3.11 13.14
N VAL A 21 -1.36 -2.97 12.93
CA VAL A 21 -0.61 -1.74 13.28
C VAL A 21 -1.08 -0.56 12.43
N ALA A 22 -1.26 -0.77 11.13
CA ALA A 22 -1.67 0.29 10.21
C ALA A 22 -3.12 0.77 10.48
N GLU A 23 -4.03 -0.14 10.82
CA GLU A 23 -5.39 0.18 11.27
C GLU A 23 -5.39 0.97 12.58
N ALA A 24 -4.61 0.51 13.58
CA ALA A 24 -4.47 1.24 14.85
C ALA A 24 -3.90 2.64 14.63
N LEU A 25 -2.90 2.78 13.76
CA LEU A 25 -2.31 4.06 13.41
C LEU A 25 -3.32 4.99 12.72
N LYS A 26 -4.12 4.48 11.77
CA LYS A 26 -5.20 5.26 11.15
C LYS A 26 -6.20 5.76 12.20
N ASN A 27 -6.63 4.89 13.12
CA ASN A 27 -7.57 5.25 14.17
C ASN A 27 -7.01 6.33 15.11
N LEU A 28 -5.70 6.32 15.38
CA LEU A 28 -5.03 7.35 16.18
C LEU A 28 -4.89 8.68 15.45
N LEU A 29 -4.61 8.66 14.14
CA LEU A 29 -4.45 9.87 13.32
C LEU A 29 -5.80 10.48 12.89
N GLY A 30 -6.88 9.70 12.94
CA GLY A 30 -8.23 10.15 12.63
C GLY A 30 -8.57 10.13 11.14
N GLU A 31 -9.70 10.76 10.78
CA GLU A 31 -10.31 10.68 9.45
C GLU A 31 -9.47 11.30 8.32
N SER A 32 -8.52 12.18 8.65
CA SER A 32 -7.62 12.78 7.68
C SER A 32 -6.55 11.80 7.16
N ALA A 33 -6.28 10.72 7.89
CA ALA A 33 -5.35 9.69 7.50
C ALA A 33 -5.98 8.70 6.51
N ASN A 34 -5.29 8.48 5.39
CA ASN A 34 -5.67 7.46 4.43
C ASN A 34 -4.84 6.19 4.67
N LEU A 35 -5.51 5.04 4.72
CA LEU A 35 -4.87 3.73 4.81
C LEU A 35 -4.88 3.11 3.41
N VAL A 36 -3.69 2.84 2.87
CA VAL A 36 -3.52 2.16 1.59
C VAL A 36 -2.90 0.78 1.85
N GLU A 37 -3.66 -0.26 1.52
CA GLU A 37 -3.19 -1.64 1.57
C GLU A 37 -2.73 -2.04 0.16
N VAL A 38 -1.44 -2.34 0.01
CA VAL A 38 -0.79 -2.49 -1.31
C VAL A 38 -1.33 -3.70 -2.06
N ASP A 39 -1.62 -4.81 -1.38
CA ASP A 39 -2.17 -6.02 -2.02
C ASP A 39 -3.58 -5.77 -2.55
N THR A 40 -4.44 -5.13 -1.75
CA THR A 40 -5.79 -4.70 -2.19
C THR A 40 -5.72 -3.76 -3.39
N LEU A 41 -4.83 -2.76 -3.34
CA LEU A 41 -4.64 -1.81 -4.45
C LEU A 41 -4.20 -2.53 -5.73
N ALA A 42 -3.21 -3.42 -5.63
CA ALA A 42 -2.70 -4.18 -6.76
C ALA A 42 -3.77 -5.10 -7.36
N LYS A 43 -4.57 -5.78 -6.52
CA LYS A 43 -5.70 -6.62 -6.95
C LYS A 43 -6.77 -5.82 -7.68
N GLN A 44 -7.17 -4.67 -7.12
CA GLN A 44 -8.21 -3.82 -7.71
C GLN A 44 -7.80 -3.25 -9.07
N ARG A 45 -6.52 -2.94 -9.26
CA ARG A 45 -5.99 -2.32 -10.48
C ARG A 45 -5.31 -3.30 -11.43
N GLY A 46 -5.27 -4.59 -11.08
CA GLY A 46 -4.60 -5.63 -11.88
C GLY A 46 -3.10 -5.41 -12.04
N LEU A 47 -2.41 -4.92 -11.02
CA LEU A 47 -0.98 -4.54 -11.06
C LEU A 47 -0.05 -5.74 -10.90
N PHE A 48 -0.13 -6.67 -11.84
CA PHE A 48 0.64 -7.91 -11.84
C PHE A 48 1.36 -8.09 -13.18
N SER A 49 2.64 -8.45 -13.11
CA SER A 49 3.48 -8.70 -14.29
C SER A 49 3.35 -10.13 -14.80
N MET A 50 3.20 -11.09 -13.88
CA MET A 50 3.04 -12.51 -14.20
C MET A 50 2.39 -13.30 -13.06
N TYR A 51 2.02 -14.55 -13.32
CA TYR A 51 1.60 -15.51 -12.31
C TYR A 51 2.70 -16.53 -12.03
N ASP A 52 3.12 -16.63 -10.78
CA ASP A 52 4.05 -17.67 -10.31
C ASP A 52 3.26 -18.93 -9.93
N ALA A 53 3.20 -19.88 -10.86
CA ALA A 53 2.50 -21.14 -10.65
C ALA A 53 3.10 -22.02 -9.54
N LYS A 54 4.40 -21.88 -9.24
CA LYS A 54 5.07 -22.65 -8.19
C LYS A 54 4.64 -22.19 -6.81
N ARG A 55 4.45 -20.88 -6.64
CA ARG A 55 4.02 -20.26 -5.38
C ARG A 55 2.49 -20.10 -5.29
N GLY A 56 1.77 -20.27 -6.40
CA GLY A 56 0.34 -20.04 -6.46
C GLY A 56 -0.02 -18.58 -6.23
N SER A 57 0.81 -17.65 -6.70
CA SER A 57 0.70 -16.22 -6.40
C SER A 57 1.02 -15.36 -7.61
N HIS A 58 0.50 -14.13 -7.63
CA HIS A 58 0.91 -13.15 -8.63
C HIS A 58 2.24 -12.50 -8.26
N VAL A 59 3.01 -12.15 -9.28
CA VAL A 59 4.19 -11.29 -9.17
C VAL A 59 3.75 -9.88 -9.49
N TYR A 60 4.04 -8.96 -8.57
CA TYR A 60 3.67 -7.56 -8.73
C TYR A 60 4.42 -6.90 -9.88
N ASP A 61 3.75 -5.93 -10.51
CA ASP A 61 4.44 -4.94 -11.34
C ASP A 61 4.94 -3.81 -10.44
N GLU A 62 6.21 -3.90 -10.02
CA GLU A 62 6.79 -2.95 -9.06
C GLU A 62 6.85 -1.51 -9.60
N GLU A 63 7.07 -1.34 -10.90
CA GLU A 63 7.15 -0.01 -11.51
C GLU A 63 5.77 0.67 -11.52
N TYR A 64 4.73 -0.06 -11.92
CA TYR A 64 3.37 0.46 -11.89
C TYR A 64 2.86 0.70 -10.47
N ILE A 65 3.18 -0.17 -9.52
CA ILE A 65 2.85 0.03 -8.10
C ILE A 65 3.53 1.29 -7.58
N SER A 66 4.84 1.44 -7.82
CA SER A 66 5.62 2.60 -7.39
C SER A 66 4.99 3.89 -7.91
N ARG A 67 4.72 3.98 -9.22
CA ARG A 67 4.06 5.15 -9.82
C ARG A 67 2.70 5.42 -9.19
N THR A 68 1.88 4.38 -9.00
CA THR A 68 0.55 4.52 -8.40
C THR A 68 0.62 5.04 -6.96
N LEU A 69 1.58 4.56 -6.16
CA LEU A 69 1.77 5.01 -4.78
C LEU A 69 2.28 6.45 -4.73
N SER A 70 3.21 6.83 -5.62
CA SER A 70 3.68 8.22 -5.76
C SER A 70 2.52 9.17 -6.06
N GLU A 71 1.67 8.83 -7.04
CA GLU A 71 0.48 9.63 -7.36
C GLU A 71 -0.43 9.82 -6.14
N LEU A 72 -0.67 8.77 -5.35
CA LEU A 72 -1.50 8.85 -4.14
C LEU A 72 -0.91 9.73 -3.03
N VAL A 73 0.42 9.78 -2.94
CA VAL A 73 1.13 10.62 -1.97
C VAL A 73 1.17 12.08 -2.43
N GLU A 74 1.34 12.31 -3.73
CA GLU A 74 1.44 13.65 -4.33
C GLU A 74 0.08 14.31 -4.62
N SER A 75 -1.00 13.54 -4.77
CA SER A 75 -2.34 14.08 -5.09
C SER A 75 -3.05 14.73 -3.89
N LYS A 76 -2.34 15.10 -2.83
CA LYS A 76 -2.89 15.70 -1.60
C LYS A 76 -2.28 17.06 -1.29
#